data_AF-A0A4V4HN79-F1
#
_entry.id   AF-A0A4V4HN79-F1
#
_cell.length_a   1.000
_cell.length_b   1.000
_cell.length_c   1.000
_cell.angle_alpha   90.00
_cell.angle_beta   90.00
_cell.angle_gamma   90.00
#
_symmetry.space_group_name_H-M   'P 1'
#
loop_
_entity.id
_entity.type
_entity.pdbx_description
1 polymer ?
#
loop_
_entity_poly.entity_id
_entity_poly.type
_entity_poly.pdbx_seq_one_letter_code
_entity_poly.pdbx_strand_id
1 'polypeptide(L)'
;MTNVDIRTEVSRIRRVSDQLCSSHAALRDKFYRRAFVMDIFLLLLSAWVTIVSVVDERYVAFLTPYGFDSQLWAGLLGLAVFVLTLFQFKVDWKGTSEAHKRTFSLYAEVKREAGYLLASNKDGEEIPLREFQRLTSRYDMASDAGVAVPERDFLRLKKAHRLKIAVSKRLDEYPGSNIWLTAALIILRDNSKWRTLKSPDGK
;
A
#
# COMPACT_ATOMS: atom_id res chain seq x y z
N MET A 1 18.48 -10.68 -30.40
CA MET A 1 17.65 -9.56 -29.89
C MET A 1 18.08 -8.30 -30.61
N THR A 2 17.19 -7.64 -31.35
CA THR A 2 17.51 -6.39 -32.02
C THR A 2 17.50 -5.24 -31.01
N ASN A 3 18.11 -4.09 -31.33
CA ASN A 3 18.12 -2.96 -30.40
C ASN A 3 16.71 -2.43 -30.06
N VAL A 4 15.82 -2.45 -31.06
CA VAL A 4 14.40 -2.11 -30.92
C VAL A 4 13.70 -3.00 -29.89
N ASP A 5 14.04 -4.30 -29.87
CA ASP A 5 13.52 -5.28 -28.91
C ASP A 5 14.00 -4.97 -27.49
N ILE A 6 15.30 -4.69 -27.32
CA ILE A 6 15.90 -4.32 -26.02
C ILE A 6 15.23 -3.08 -25.44
N ARG A 7 15.07 -2.02 -26.22
CA ARG A 7 14.45 -0.76 -25.75
C ARG A 7 12.99 -0.94 -25.34
N THR A 8 12.25 -1.75 -26.10
CA THR A 8 10.87 -2.12 -25.78
C THR A 8 10.80 -2.87 -24.45
N GLU A 9 11.74 -3.78 -24.22
CA GLU A 9 11.82 -4.57 -23.01
C GLU A 9 12.22 -3.73 -21.79
N VAL A 10 13.21 -2.83 -21.91
CA VAL A 10 13.55 -1.86 -20.84
C VAL A 10 12.34 -0.98 -20.50
N SER A 11 11.58 -0.55 -21.50
CA SER A 11 10.34 0.22 -21.30
C SER A 11 9.27 -0.59 -20.57
N ARG A 12 9.13 -1.89 -20.89
CA ARG A 12 8.25 -2.82 -20.20
C ARG A 12 8.65 -2.97 -18.72
N ILE A 13 9.94 -3.24 -18.45
CA ILE A 13 10.49 -3.39 -17.10
C ILE A 13 10.24 -2.12 -16.27
N ARG A 14 10.51 -0.93 -16.84
CA ARG A 14 10.25 0.35 -16.16
C ARG A 14 8.78 0.51 -15.78
N ARG A 15 7.87 0.22 -16.72
CA ARG A 15 6.42 0.35 -16.50
C ARG A 15 5.92 -0.61 -15.43
N VAL A 16 6.37 -1.87 -15.47
CA VAL A 16 5.99 -2.90 -14.49
C VAL A 16 6.54 -2.54 -13.11
N SER A 17 7.82 -2.16 -13.03
CA SER A 17 8.46 -1.73 -11.79
C SER A 17 7.77 -0.51 -11.19
N ASP A 18 7.34 0.46 -11.99
CA ASP A 18 6.56 1.61 -11.51
C ASP A 18 5.19 1.21 -10.94
N GLN A 19 4.48 0.30 -11.61
CA GLN A 19 3.22 -0.25 -11.09
C GLN A 19 3.44 -1.01 -9.77
N LEU A 20 4.51 -1.80 -9.67
CA LEU A 20 4.86 -2.53 -8.45
C LEU A 20 5.25 -1.58 -7.32
N CYS A 21 6.03 -0.52 -7.58
CA CYS A 21 6.32 0.53 -6.61
C CYS A 21 5.05 1.13 -6.01
N SER A 22 4.08 1.52 -6.85
CA SER A 22 2.78 1.99 -6.36
C SER A 22 2.03 0.95 -5.53
N SER A 23 2.10 -0.33 -5.93
CA SER A 23 1.42 -1.42 -5.25
C SER A 23 2.02 -1.70 -3.87
N HIS A 24 3.35 -1.78 -3.78
CA HIS A 24 4.08 -2.00 -2.54
C HIS A 24 3.96 -0.82 -1.57
N ALA A 25 3.98 0.41 -2.06
CA ALA A 25 3.73 1.58 -1.23
C ALA A 25 2.32 1.54 -0.61
N ALA A 26 1.30 1.23 -1.41
CA ALA A 26 -0.07 1.13 -0.92
C ALA A 26 -0.27 -0.01 0.12
N LEU A 27 0.37 -1.16 -0.09
CA LEU A 27 0.34 -2.27 0.86
C LEU A 27 1.09 -1.94 2.15
N ARG A 28 2.29 -1.37 2.06
CA ARG A 28 3.05 -0.87 3.22
C ARG A 28 2.19 0.04 4.09
N ASP A 29 1.57 1.06 3.48
CA ASP A 29 0.76 2.06 4.21
C ASP A 29 -0.53 1.45 4.79
N LYS A 30 -1.10 0.44 4.13
CA LYS A 30 -2.25 -0.32 4.64
C LYS A 30 -1.88 -1.12 5.89
N PHE A 31 -0.77 -1.86 5.87
CA PHE A 31 -0.33 -2.65 7.02
C PHE A 31 0.20 -1.77 8.16
N TYR A 32 0.90 -0.68 7.84
CA TYR A 32 1.35 0.30 8.84
C TYR A 32 0.18 0.89 9.62
N ARG A 33 -0.88 1.34 8.93
CA ARG A 33 -2.07 1.89 9.60
C ARG A 33 -2.76 0.86 10.49
N ARG A 34 -2.86 -0.40 10.05
CA ARG A 34 -3.45 -1.48 10.86
C ARG A 34 -2.64 -1.75 12.13
N ALA A 35 -1.32 -1.83 11.99
CA ALA A 35 -0.42 -1.98 13.14
C ALA A 35 -0.58 -0.81 14.12
N PHE A 36 -0.54 0.41 13.60
CA PHE A 36 -0.64 1.63 14.40
C PHE A 36 -1.97 1.74 15.17
N VAL A 37 -3.10 1.46 14.51
CA VAL A 37 -4.42 1.48 15.17
C VAL A 37 -4.48 0.44 16.29
N MET A 38 -3.93 -0.76 16.05
CA MET A 38 -3.90 -1.81 17.08
C MET A 38 -2.99 -1.43 18.25
N ASP A 39 -1.83 -0.83 18.00
CA ASP A 39 -0.93 -0.33 19.05
C ASP A 39 -1.62 0.72 19.92
N ILE A 40 -2.29 1.69 19.30
CA ILE A 40 -3.05 2.72 20.04
C ILE A 40 -4.15 2.07 20.88
N PHE A 41 -4.90 1.16 20.28
CA PHE A 41 -6.01 0.49 20.97
C PHE A 41 -5.52 -0.32 22.18
N LEU A 42 -4.43 -1.08 22.02
CA LEU A 42 -3.79 -1.81 23.11
C LEU A 42 -3.26 -0.89 24.20
N LEU A 43 -2.66 0.24 23.84
CA LEU A 43 -2.14 1.21 24.80
C LEU A 43 -3.28 1.84 25.61
N LEU A 44 -4.39 2.22 24.95
CA LEU A 44 -5.58 2.76 25.60
C LEU A 44 -6.24 1.73 26.53
N LEU A 45 -6.41 0.49 26.08
CA LEU A 45 -6.96 -0.58 26.92
C LEU A 45 -6.05 -0.88 28.11
N SER A 46 -4.73 -0.91 27.92
CA SER A 46 -3.78 -1.14 29.01
C SER A 46 -3.83 -0.01 30.03
N ALA A 47 -3.88 1.25 29.58
CA ALA A 47 -4.07 2.40 30.46
C ALA A 47 -5.41 2.31 31.22
N TRP A 48 -6.48 1.88 30.55
CA TRP A 48 -7.78 1.66 31.19
C TRP A 48 -7.72 0.60 32.28
N VAL A 49 -7.09 -0.55 32.02
CA VAL A 49 -6.87 -1.61 33.02
C VAL A 49 -6.12 -1.06 34.23
N THR A 50 -5.04 -0.30 34.00
CA THR A 50 -4.25 0.30 35.08
C THR A 50 -5.09 1.25 35.93
N ILE A 51 -5.89 2.13 35.30
CA ILE A 51 -6.77 3.06 36.03
C ILE A 51 -7.78 2.27 36.89
N VAL A 52 -8.48 1.29 36.32
CA VAL A 52 -9.45 0.48 37.06
C VAL A 52 -8.79 -0.31 38.20
N SER A 53 -7.53 -0.71 38.05
CA SER A 53 -6.80 -1.45 39.10
C SER A 53 -6.32 -0.61 40.28
N VAL A 54 -6.21 0.72 40.11
CA VAL A 54 -5.64 1.63 41.13
C VAL A 54 -6.69 2.55 41.76
N VAL A 55 -7.76 2.88 41.02
CA VAL A 55 -8.81 3.78 41.50
C VAL A 55 -9.65 3.10 42.59
N ASP A 56 -9.97 3.85 43.64
CA ASP A 56 -10.84 3.42 44.75
C ASP A 56 -12.25 3.02 44.24
N GLU A 57 -12.82 1.97 44.81
CA GLU A 57 -14.10 1.36 44.41
C GLU A 57 -15.25 2.38 44.28
N ARG A 58 -15.21 3.43 45.10
CA ARG A 58 -16.19 4.52 45.09
C ARG A 58 -16.28 5.25 43.74
N TYR A 59 -15.16 5.36 43.02
CA TYR A 59 -15.08 6.04 41.72
C TYR A 59 -15.07 5.06 40.55
N VAL A 60 -14.77 3.77 40.80
CA VAL A 60 -14.77 2.72 39.77
C VAL A 60 -16.17 2.49 39.21
N ALA A 61 -17.23 2.70 39.99
CA ALA A 61 -18.62 2.57 39.53
C ALA A 61 -18.96 3.45 38.30
N PHE A 62 -18.22 4.55 38.06
CA PHE A 62 -18.37 5.38 36.86
C PHE A 62 -17.64 4.80 35.63
N LEU A 63 -16.61 3.99 35.85
CA LEU A 63 -15.75 3.40 34.82
C LEU A 63 -16.14 1.97 34.44
N THR A 64 -16.90 1.28 35.29
CA THR A 64 -17.46 -0.04 35.03
C THR A 64 -18.87 0.05 34.46
N PRO A 65 -19.26 -0.84 33.53
CA PRO A 65 -20.67 -0.98 33.15
C PRO A 65 -21.55 -1.25 34.38
N TYR A 66 -22.77 -0.69 34.40
CA TYR A 66 -23.67 -0.77 35.54
C TYR A 66 -23.86 -2.21 36.05
N GLY A 67 -23.49 -2.45 37.31
CA GLY A 67 -23.71 -3.71 38.01
C GLY A 67 -22.62 -4.78 37.85
N PHE A 68 -21.53 -4.49 37.14
CA PHE A 68 -20.38 -5.41 37.10
C PHE A 68 -19.47 -5.23 38.31
N ASP A 69 -19.00 -6.35 38.86
CA ASP A 69 -17.93 -6.36 39.84
C ASP A 69 -16.64 -5.78 39.22
N SER A 70 -16.02 -4.83 39.93
CA SER A 70 -14.86 -4.09 39.45
C SER A 70 -13.66 -4.99 39.20
N GLN A 71 -13.46 -6.01 40.04
CA GLN A 71 -12.36 -6.96 39.94
C GLN A 71 -12.56 -7.90 38.74
N LEU A 72 -13.79 -8.40 38.53
CA LEU A 72 -14.14 -9.18 37.34
C LEU A 72 -13.97 -8.36 36.06
N TRP A 73 -14.41 -7.10 36.05
CA TRP A 73 -14.27 -6.22 34.88
C TRP A 73 -12.80 -5.95 34.54
N ALA A 74 -11.97 -5.64 35.55
CA ALA A 74 -10.54 -5.49 35.37
C ALA A 74 -9.89 -6.76 34.80
N GLY A 75 -10.28 -7.93 35.32
CA GLY A 75 -9.81 -9.22 34.81
C GLY A 75 -10.19 -9.48 33.36
N LEU A 76 -11.43 -9.17 32.96
CA LEU A 76 -11.89 -9.29 31.57
C LEU A 76 -11.13 -8.36 30.62
N LEU A 77 -10.91 -7.10 31.02
CA LEU A 77 -10.13 -6.16 30.24
C LEU A 77 -8.66 -6.61 30.12
N GLY A 78 -8.06 -7.11 31.21
CA GLY A 78 -6.72 -7.68 31.19
C GLY A 78 -6.60 -8.89 30.25
N LEU A 79 -7.59 -9.79 30.29
CA LEU A 79 -7.67 -10.92 29.37
C LEU A 79 -7.80 -10.45 27.91
N ALA A 80 -8.62 -9.43 27.64
CA ALA A 80 -8.77 -8.86 26.30
C ALA A 80 -7.45 -8.26 25.79
N VAL A 81 -6.74 -7.49 26.62
CA VAL A 81 -5.40 -6.95 26.30
C VAL A 81 -4.44 -8.09 25.96
N PHE A 82 -4.41 -9.15 26.76
CA PHE A 82 -3.56 -10.31 26.53
C PHE A 82 -3.87 -11.01 25.19
N VAL A 83 -5.14 -11.30 24.89
CA VAL A 83 -5.56 -11.92 23.63
C VAL A 83 -5.21 -11.04 22.43
N LEU A 84 -5.45 -9.73 22.52
CA LEU A 84 -5.10 -8.79 21.46
C LEU A 84 -3.60 -8.71 21.23
N THR A 85 -2.80 -8.82 22.29
CA THR A 85 -1.33 -8.84 22.21
C THR A 85 -0.85 -10.11 21.49
N LEU A 86 -1.43 -11.28 21.81
CA LEU A 86 -1.14 -12.53 21.09
C LEU A 86 -1.55 -12.43 19.61
N PHE A 87 -2.70 -11.83 19.31
CA PHE A 87 -3.15 -11.61 17.94
C PHE A 87 -2.19 -10.69 17.18
N GLN A 88 -1.76 -9.59 17.79
CA GLN A 88 -0.78 -8.69 17.20
C GLN A 88 0.54 -9.42 16.90
N PHE A 89 1.03 -10.21 17.86
CA PHE A 89 2.25 -10.99 17.71
C PHE A 89 2.14 -12.02 16.58
N LYS A 90 1.00 -12.71 16.46
CA LYS A 90 0.79 -13.74 15.44
C LYS A 90 0.68 -13.21 14.01
N VAL A 91 0.10 -12.02 13.85
CA VAL A 91 -0.24 -11.46 12.53
C VAL A 91 0.90 -10.62 11.93
N ASP A 92 1.76 -10.03 12.77
CA ASP A 92 2.94 -9.27 12.37
C ASP A 92 2.72 -8.27 11.21
N TRP A 93 1.77 -7.35 11.40
CA TRP A 93 1.53 -6.27 10.44
C TRP A 93 2.74 -5.33 10.27
N LYS A 94 3.56 -5.17 11.31
CA LYS A 94 4.76 -4.32 11.27
C LYS A 94 5.82 -4.95 10.37
N GLY A 95 6.15 -6.23 10.56
CA GLY A 95 7.08 -6.95 9.70
C GLY A 95 6.59 -7.02 8.26
N THR A 96 5.29 -7.28 8.05
CA THR A 96 4.69 -7.27 6.70
C THR A 96 4.82 -5.90 6.02
N SER A 97 4.56 -4.80 6.75
CA SER A 97 4.72 -3.44 6.23
C SER A 97 6.18 -3.16 5.83
N GLU A 98 7.13 -3.51 6.70
CA GLU A 98 8.57 -3.32 6.45
C GLU A 98 9.05 -4.16 5.26
N ALA A 99 8.56 -5.39 5.10
CA ALA A 99 8.89 -6.23 3.96
C ALA A 99 8.41 -5.63 2.63
N HIS A 100 7.19 -5.06 2.59
CA HIS A 100 6.73 -4.30 1.41
C HIS A 100 7.53 -3.01 1.20
N LYS A 101 7.98 -2.32 2.26
CA LYS A 101 8.86 -1.15 2.15
C LYS A 101 10.21 -1.50 1.53
N ARG A 102 10.83 -2.61 1.93
CA ARG A 102 12.08 -3.11 1.34
C ARG A 102 11.89 -3.47 -0.14
N THR A 103 10.82 -4.20 -0.45
CA THR A 103 10.49 -4.58 -1.84
C THR A 103 10.23 -3.33 -2.71
N PHE A 104 9.56 -2.32 -2.16
CA PHE A 104 9.41 -1.02 -2.82
C PHE A 104 10.75 -0.39 -3.18
N SER A 105 11.72 -0.38 -2.25
CA SER A 105 13.05 0.19 -2.51
C SER A 105 13.79 -0.54 -3.62
N LEU A 106 13.71 -1.88 -3.67
CA LEU A 106 14.31 -2.69 -4.74
C LEU A 106 13.73 -2.32 -6.12
N TYR A 107 12.40 -2.31 -6.26
CA TYR A 107 11.76 -1.92 -7.53
C TYR A 107 11.95 -0.44 -7.86
N ALA A 108 12.09 0.44 -6.87
CA ALA A 108 12.39 1.85 -7.10
C ALA A 108 13.78 2.03 -7.71
N GLU A 109 14.76 1.23 -7.30
CA GLU A 109 16.09 1.21 -7.90
C GLU A 109 16.03 0.73 -9.36
N VAL A 110 15.34 -0.39 -9.62
CA VAL A 110 15.16 -0.93 -10.98
C VAL A 110 14.44 0.09 -11.89
N LYS A 111 13.36 0.70 -11.40
CA LYS A 111 12.63 1.76 -12.12
C LYS A 111 13.55 2.93 -12.47
N ARG A 112 14.40 3.35 -11.53
CA ARG A 112 15.33 4.46 -11.71
C ARG A 112 16.40 4.13 -12.75
N GLU A 113 17.02 2.96 -12.65
CA GLU A 113 18.04 2.49 -13.60
C GLU A 113 17.48 2.34 -15.02
N ALA A 114 16.31 1.71 -15.17
CA ALA A 114 15.62 1.65 -16.46
C ALA A 114 15.25 3.05 -16.98
N GLY A 115 14.91 3.98 -16.09
CA GLY A 115 14.69 5.38 -16.41
C GLY A 115 15.94 6.07 -16.95
N TYR A 116 17.10 5.83 -16.35
CA TYR A 116 18.39 6.35 -16.82
C TYR A 116 18.76 5.78 -18.18
N LEU A 117 18.68 4.46 -18.37
CA LEU A 117 18.99 3.83 -19.66
C LEU A 117 18.13 4.36 -20.81
N LEU A 118 16.85 4.64 -20.55
CA LEU A 118 15.94 5.23 -21.54
C LEU A 118 16.18 6.72 -21.78
N ALA A 119 16.78 7.43 -20.82
CA ALA A 119 17.03 8.86 -20.90
C ALA A 119 18.40 9.18 -21.49
N SER A 120 19.43 8.38 -21.21
CA SER A 120 20.78 8.51 -21.75
C SER A 120 20.83 8.16 -23.23
N ASN A 121 20.11 7.11 -23.65
CA ASN A 121 20.08 6.64 -25.03
C ASN A 121 18.84 7.21 -25.76
N LYS A 122 18.76 8.55 -25.83
CA LYS A 122 17.78 9.21 -26.69
C LYS A 122 18.29 9.19 -28.14
N ASP A 123 17.36 9.20 -29.10
CA ASP A 123 17.66 9.38 -30.53
C ASP A 123 18.45 8.24 -31.21
N GLY A 124 17.99 6.99 -31.04
CA GLY A 124 18.46 5.87 -31.85
C GLY A 124 19.80 5.26 -31.42
N GLU A 125 20.43 5.79 -30.36
CA GLU A 125 21.58 5.17 -29.73
C GLU A 125 21.25 3.79 -29.17
N GLU A 126 22.16 2.86 -29.43
CA GLU A 126 22.00 1.48 -29.04
C GLU A 126 22.26 1.28 -27.54
N ILE A 127 21.26 0.76 -26.81
CA ILE A 127 21.48 0.34 -25.42
C ILE A 127 22.50 -0.80 -25.39
N PRO A 128 23.64 -0.65 -24.69
CA PRO A 128 24.64 -1.71 -24.61
C PRO A 128 24.06 -2.97 -23.97
N LEU A 129 24.29 -4.14 -24.59
CA LEU A 129 23.77 -5.42 -24.10
C LEU A 129 24.13 -5.71 -22.64
N ARG A 130 25.33 -5.27 -22.22
CA ARG A 130 25.81 -5.42 -20.84
C ARG A 130 24.95 -4.65 -19.82
N GLU A 131 24.52 -3.44 -20.18
CA GLU A 131 23.66 -2.63 -19.30
C GLU A 131 22.25 -3.22 -19.20
N PHE A 132 21.73 -3.72 -20.32
CA PHE A 132 20.47 -4.46 -20.34
C PHE A 132 20.52 -5.71 -19.45
N GLN A 133 21.56 -6.54 -19.58
CA GLN A 133 21.74 -7.74 -18.75
C GLN A 133 21.84 -7.40 -17.26
N ARG A 134 22.54 -6.32 -16.92
CA ARG A 134 22.61 -5.82 -15.54
C ARG A 134 21.24 -5.41 -15.00
N LEU A 135 20.46 -4.67 -15.80
CA LEU A 135 19.10 -4.26 -15.41
C LEU A 135 18.20 -5.49 -15.19
N THR A 136 18.22 -6.44 -16.12
CA THR A 136 17.41 -7.66 -16.02
C THR A 136 17.81 -8.48 -14.79
N SER A 137 19.11 -8.66 -14.53
CA SER A 137 19.60 -9.34 -13.33
C SER A 137 19.12 -8.66 -12.03
N ARG A 138 19.10 -7.32 -11.98
CA ARG A 138 18.56 -6.57 -10.83
C ARG A 138 17.05 -6.70 -10.71
N TYR A 139 16.34 -6.74 -11.83
CA TYR A 139 14.89 -6.96 -11.85
C TYR A 139 14.53 -8.36 -11.33
N ASP A 140 15.24 -9.39 -11.77
CA ASP A 140 15.06 -10.77 -11.31
C ASP A 140 15.37 -10.88 -9.81
N MET A 141 16.48 -10.29 -9.36
CA MET A 141 16.81 -10.21 -7.93
C MET A 141 15.73 -9.49 -7.11
N ALA A 142 15.16 -8.40 -7.63
CA ALA A 142 14.07 -7.69 -6.95
C ALA A 142 12.77 -8.52 -6.90
N SER A 143 12.53 -9.36 -7.91
CA SER A 143 11.42 -10.30 -7.95
C SER A 143 11.61 -11.44 -6.94
N ASP A 144 12.81 -12.00 -6.86
CA ASP A 144 13.11 -13.14 -5.98
C ASP A 144 13.20 -12.74 -4.50
N ALA A 145 13.83 -11.60 -4.20
CA ALA A 145 13.96 -11.10 -2.83
C ALA A 145 12.71 -10.35 -2.33
N GLY A 146 11.84 -9.93 -3.26
CA GLY A 146 10.64 -9.17 -2.96
C GLY A 146 9.51 -10.02 -2.39
N VAL A 147 8.69 -9.43 -1.52
CA VAL A 147 7.45 -10.09 -1.08
C VAL A 147 6.42 -10.04 -2.22
N ALA A 148 5.72 -11.13 -2.48
CA ALA A 148 4.69 -11.17 -3.51
C ALA A 148 3.50 -10.23 -3.18
N VAL A 149 2.92 -9.62 -4.22
CA VAL A 149 1.63 -8.91 -4.10
C VAL A 149 0.51 -9.96 -4.08
N PRO A 150 -0.40 -9.94 -3.09
CA PRO A 150 -1.53 -10.86 -3.06
C PRO A 150 -2.41 -10.71 -4.30
N GLU A 151 -2.71 -11.81 -4.99
CA GLU A 151 -3.46 -11.80 -6.26
C GLU A 151 -4.83 -11.12 -6.13
N ARG A 152 -5.54 -11.37 -5.03
CA ARG A 152 -6.84 -10.72 -4.71
C ARG A 152 -6.78 -9.20 -4.66
N ASP A 153 -5.62 -8.64 -4.32
CA ASP A 153 -5.40 -7.20 -4.21
C ASP A 153 -4.82 -6.62 -5.51
N PHE A 154 -4.29 -7.45 -6.42
CA PHE A 154 -3.58 -7.01 -7.63
C PHE A 154 -4.43 -6.07 -8.51
N LEU A 155 -5.66 -6.47 -8.85
CA LEU A 155 -6.54 -5.63 -9.69
C LEU A 155 -6.92 -4.30 -9.00
N ARG A 156 -7.13 -4.33 -7.68
CA ARG A 156 -7.43 -3.13 -6.89
C ARG A 156 -6.23 -2.17 -6.86
N LEU A 157 -5.03 -2.70 -6.66
CA LEU A 157 -3.78 -1.93 -6.64
C LEU A 157 -3.46 -1.37 -8.04
N LYS A 158 -3.68 -2.15 -9.10
CA LYS A 158 -3.54 -1.69 -10.49
C LYS A 158 -4.50 -0.54 -10.79
N LYS A 159 -5.76 -0.63 -10.36
CA LYS A 159 -6.74 0.47 -10.47
C LYS A 159 -6.25 1.70 -9.71
N ALA A 160 -5.81 1.55 -8.46
CA ALA A 160 -5.30 2.64 -7.64
C ALA A 160 -4.07 3.33 -8.27
N HIS A 161 -3.15 2.57 -8.85
CA HIS A 161 -1.99 3.10 -9.57
C HIS A 161 -2.41 3.92 -10.81
N ARG A 162 -3.36 3.44 -11.62
CA ARG A 162 -3.88 4.19 -12.78
C ARG A 162 -4.58 5.46 -12.36
N LEU A 163 -5.40 5.42 -11.31
CA LEU A 163 -6.04 6.60 -10.75
C LEU A 163 -5.00 7.61 -10.25
N LYS A 164 -3.96 7.16 -9.52
CA LYS A 164 -2.85 8.00 -9.09
C LYS A 164 -2.18 8.72 -10.26
N ILE A 165 -1.87 8.01 -11.34
CA ILE A 165 -1.26 8.62 -12.53
C ILE A 165 -2.20 9.67 -13.14
N ALA A 166 -3.48 9.35 -13.29
CA ALA A 166 -4.46 10.27 -13.88
C ALA A 166 -4.65 11.53 -13.03
N VAL A 167 -4.75 11.37 -11.70
CA VAL A 167 -4.83 12.48 -10.74
C VAL A 167 -3.55 13.31 -10.80
N SER A 168 -2.37 12.69 -10.79
CA SER A 168 -1.08 13.41 -10.88
C SER A 168 -1.01 14.27 -12.14
N LYS A 169 -1.32 13.69 -13.31
CA LYS A 169 -1.34 14.44 -14.58
C LYS A 169 -2.30 15.63 -14.54
N ARG A 170 -3.46 15.47 -13.89
CA ARG A 170 -4.44 16.55 -13.76
C ARG A 170 -3.95 17.64 -12.79
N LEU A 171 -3.24 17.26 -11.73
CA LEU A 171 -2.61 18.22 -10.81
C LEU A 171 -1.48 18.98 -11.50
N ASP A 172 -0.73 18.35 -12.40
CA ASP A 172 0.32 19.02 -13.18
C ASP A 172 -0.28 20.14 -14.07
N GLU A 173 -1.50 19.94 -14.59
CA GLU A 173 -2.26 20.95 -15.35
C GLU A 173 -2.92 22.01 -14.43
N TYR A 174 -3.44 21.59 -13.26
CA TYR A 174 -4.23 22.43 -12.36
C TYR A 174 -3.79 22.22 -10.89
N PRO A 175 -2.72 22.91 -10.43
CA PRO A 175 -2.11 22.65 -9.12
C PRO A 175 -3.02 23.00 -7.93
N GLY A 176 -3.97 23.94 -8.11
CA GLY A 176 -4.95 24.30 -7.08
C GLY A 176 -6.14 23.34 -6.95
N SER A 177 -6.18 22.26 -7.73
CA SER A 177 -7.30 21.32 -7.71
C SER A 177 -7.30 20.46 -6.44
N ASN A 178 -8.48 20.25 -5.84
CA ASN A 178 -8.62 19.33 -4.72
C ASN A 178 -8.44 17.88 -5.22
N ILE A 179 -7.50 17.15 -4.61
CA ILE A 179 -7.15 15.76 -4.96
C ILE A 179 -8.38 14.84 -4.90
N TRP A 180 -9.21 14.98 -3.87
CA TRP A 180 -10.39 14.12 -3.68
C TRP A 180 -11.45 14.35 -4.74
N LEU A 181 -11.77 15.63 -5.04
CA LEU A 181 -12.73 15.98 -6.08
C LEU A 181 -12.25 15.51 -7.46
N THR A 182 -10.96 15.70 -7.74
CA THR A 182 -10.34 15.26 -9.01
C THR A 182 -10.44 13.74 -9.17
N ALA A 183 -10.11 12.99 -8.12
CA ALA A 183 -10.23 11.53 -8.13
C ALA A 183 -11.69 11.08 -8.31
N ALA A 184 -12.63 11.71 -7.59
CA ALA A 184 -14.06 11.40 -7.68
C ALA A 184 -14.60 11.67 -9.09
N LEU A 185 -14.24 12.80 -9.71
CA LEU A 185 -14.65 13.15 -11.06
C LEU A 185 -14.10 12.17 -12.10
N ILE A 186 -12.84 11.74 -11.98
CA ILE A 186 -12.26 10.72 -12.85
C ILE A 186 -13.02 9.39 -12.72
N ILE A 187 -13.31 8.96 -11.49
CA ILE A 187 -14.08 7.73 -11.23
C ILE A 187 -15.48 7.84 -11.82
N LEU A 188 -16.17 8.97 -11.62
CA LEU A 188 -17.52 9.19 -12.14
C LEU A 188 -17.54 9.18 -13.67
N ARG A 189 -16.57 9.85 -14.32
CA ARG A 189 -16.42 9.88 -15.78
C ARG A 189 -16.22 8.48 -16.35
N ASP A 190 -15.30 7.72 -15.78
CA ASP A 190 -14.96 6.37 -16.26
C ASP A 190 -16.12 5.38 -15.98
N ASN A 191 -16.87 5.61 -14.89
CA ASN A 191 -18.13 4.91 -14.60
C ASN A 191 -19.34 5.45 -15.39
N SER A 192 -19.22 6.53 -16.17
CA SER A 192 -20.33 7.00 -17.02
C SER A 192 -20.17 6.46 -18.44
N LYS A 193 -18.94 6.36 -18.95
CA LYS A 193 -18.66 5.82 -20.29
C LYS A 193 -19.02 4.34 -20.51
N TRP A 194 -19.11 3.53 -19.44
CA TRP A 194 -19.63 2.16 -19.61
C TRP A 194 -21.12 2.15 -19.96
N ARG A 195 -21.90 3.15 -19.53
CA ARG A 195 -23.33 3.25 -19.87
C ARG A 195 -23.53 3.51 -21.36
N THR A 196 -22.66 4.28 -21.99
CA THR A 196 -22.77 4.59 -23.44
C THR A 196 -22.28 3.46 -24.34
N LEU A 197 -21.39 2.58 -23.87
CA LEU A 197 -20.94 1.39 -24.61
C LEU A 197 -21.89 0.20 -24.49
N LYS A 198 -22.87 0.26 -23.58
CA LYS A 198 -23.88 -0.78 -23.36
C LYS A 198 -25.19 -0.56 -24.11
N SER A 199 -25.22 0.31 -25.13
CA SER A 199 -26.30 0.38 -26.11
C SER A 199 -25.87 -0.28 -27.43
N PRO A 200 -25.82 -1.62 -27.52
CA PRO A 200 -25.76 -2.32 -28.80
C PRO A 200 -27.14 -2.45 -29.47
N ASP A 201 -28.18 -1.75 -28.99
CA ASP A 201 -29.46 -1.66 -29.69
C ASP A 201 -29.62 -0.28 -30.32
N GLY A 202 -29.09 -0.19 -31.55
CA GLY A 202 -29.82 0.50 -32.59
C GLY A 202 -31.00 -0.37 -33.01
N LYS A 203 -32.07 -0.35 -32.21
CA LYS A 203 -33.50 -0.48 -32.60
C LYS A 203 -34.35 0.20 -31.54
#